data_AF-A0A2E9QH26-F1
#
_entry.id   AF-A0A2E9QH26-F1
#
_cell.length_a   1.000
_cell.length_b   1.000
_cell.length_c   1.000
_cell.angle_alpha   90.00
_cell.angle_beta   90.00
_cell.angle_gamma   90.00
#
_symmetry.space_group_name_H-M   'P 1'
#
loop_
_entity.id
_entity.type
_entity.pdbx_description
1 polymer ?
#
loop_
_entity_poly.entity_id
_entity_poly.type
_entity_poly.pdbx_seq_one_letter_code
_entity_poly.pdbx_strand_id
1 'polypeptide(L)'
;MAAGLMDISIFYWMNYAGAIVLTLAVFFRGQRKQQGRDPNIISVFLLGSLLGAFWEFPFNAWAAYDSHSIVVYLNEPPLAWWLCAGFHSLWDGGIFLAGWFLVRVFRQEAFQRFSWWDLGILLAWGQIQEFGVEMLSLSMGAWEWRSTWWSPVIVEVGGMELTLLPQMIWLLAPIVFYFVLLFRSHARKTEFTANSLKRSAL
;
A
#
# COMPACT_ATOMS: atom_id res chain seq x y z
N MET A 1 30.46 -17.31 2.26
CA MET A 1 29.95 -17.80 0.97
C MET A 1 29.19 -16.65 0.33
N ALA A 2 29.78 -15.98 -0.65
CA ALA A 2 29.12 -14.94 -1.41
C ALA A 2 28.20 -15.59 -2.44
N ALA A 3 26.95 -15.88 -2.04
CA ALA A 3 25.88 -16.02 -3.02
C ALA A 3 25.73 -14.65 -3.69
N GLY A 4 25.65 -14.62 -5.03
CA GLY A 4 25.56 -13.39 -5.81
C GLY A 4 24.30 -12.61 -5.43
N LEU A 5 24.44 -11.71 -4.45
CA LEU A 5 23.45 -10.72 -4.10
C LEU A 5 23.24 -9.87 -5.35
N MET A 6 21.99 -9.76 -5.78
CA MET A 6 21.61 -8.77 -6.79
C MET A 6 22.22 -7.43 -6.38
N ASP A 7 22.90 -6.76 -7.31
CA ASP A 7 23.43 -5.42 -7.06
C ASP A 7 22.28 -4.55 -6.53
N ILE A 8 22.49 -3.91 -5.37
CA ILE A 8 21.49 -3.07 -4.72
C ILE A 8 20.97 -1.96 -5.67
N SER A 9 21.80 -1.54 -6.61
CA SER A 9 21.42 -0.63 -7.70
C SER A 9 20.34 -1.25 -8.59
N ILE A 10 20.49 -2.52 -8.95
CA ILE A 10 19.49 -3.27 -9.74
C ILE A 10 18.19 -3.39 -8.95
N PHE A 11 18.27 -3.69 -7.64
CA PHE A 11 17.09 -3.74 -6.77
C PHE A 11 16.29 -2.43 -6.82
N TYR A 12 16.95 -1.27 -6.63
CA TYR A 12 16.27 0.02 -6.68
C TYR A 12 15.65 0.31 -8.06
N TRP A 13 16.37 0.07 -9.15
CA TRP A 13 15.83 0.29 -10.48
C TRP A 13 14.66 -0.64 -10.82
N MET A 14 14.73 -1.90 -10.38
CA MET A 14 13.60 -2.84 -10.50
C MET A 14 12.39 -2.40 -9.67
N ASN A 15 12.63 -1.90 -8.46
CA ASN A 15 11.59 -1.35 -7.58
C ASN A 15 10.85 -0.19 -8.28
N TYR A 16 11.58 0.80 -8.81
CA TYR A 16 10.98 1.96 -9.48
C TYR A 16 10.33 1.59 -10.82
N ALA A 17 10.98 0.76 -11.63
CA ALA A 17 10.40 0.29 -12.88
C ALA A 17 9.11 -0.49 -12.64
N GLY A 18 9.08 -1.32 -11.59
CA GLY A 18 7.89 -2.05 -11.15
C GLY A 18 6.72 -1.12 -10.82
N ALA A 19 6.97 -0.06 -10.04
CA ALA A 19 5.95 0.95 -9.72
C ALA A 19 5.39 1.65 -10.98
N ILE A 20 6.25 1.97 -11.96
CA ILE A 20 5.81 2.56 -13.24
C ILE A 20 4.95 1.59 -14.03
N VAL A 21 5.42 0.36 -14.22
CA VAL A 21 4.71 -0.68 -14.98
C VAL A 21 3.35 -0.97 -14.34
N LEU A 22 3.31 -1.11 -13.02
CA LEU A 22 2.08 -1.29 -12.24
C LEU A 22 1.11 -0.13 -12.48
N THR A 23 1.59 1.11 -12.36
CA THR A 23 0.78 2.32 -12.57
C THR A 23 0.19 2.31 -13.98
N LEU A 24 1.01 2.13 -15.01
CA LEU A 24 0.55 2.08 -16.40
C LEU A 24 -0.48 0.96 -16.59
N ALA A 25 -0.24 -0.23 -16.06
CA ALA A 25 -1.16 -1.36 -16.16
C ALA A 25 -2.52 -1.05 -15.52
N VAL A 26 -2.54 -0.40 -14.34
CA VAL A 26 -3.77 0.05 -13.67
C VAL A 26 -4.52 1.06 -14.52
N PHE A 27 -3.84 2.06 -15.08
CA PHE A 27 -4.48 3.08 -15.92
C PHE A 27 -5.03 2.50 -17.23
N PHE A 28 -4.26 1.68 -17.96
CA PHE A 28 -4.74 1.03 -19.19
C PHE A 28 -5.91 0.09 -18.92
N ARG A 29 -5.87 -0.68 -17.83
CA ARG A 29 -6.99 -1.56 -17.45
C ARG A 29 -8.21 -0.74 -17.00
N GLY A 30 -8.00 0.36 -16.28
CA GLY A 30 -9.05 1.17 -15.71
C GLY A 30 -9.79 2.06 -16.71
N GLN A 31 -9.20 2.29 -17.88
CA GLN A 31 -9.87 2.91 -19.04
C GLN A 31 -10.88 1.99 -19.72
N ARG A 32 -10.81 0.67 -19.50
CA ARG A 32 -11.83 -0.26 -20.04
C ARG A 32 -13.16 0.02 -19.33
N LYS A 33 -14.22 0.24 -20.12
CA LYS A 33 -15.55 0.66 -19.66
C LYS A 33 -16.04 -0.28 -18.56
N GLN A 34 -16.04 0.19 -17.31
CA GLN A 34 -16.59 -0.56 -16.18
C GLN A 34 -18.10 -0.34 -16.14
N GLN A 35 -18.87 -1.41 -16.31
CA GLN A 35 -20.32 -1.39 -16.12
C GLN A 35 -20.62 -1.72 -14.66
N GLY A 36 -21.30 -0.81 -13.94
CA GLY A 36 -21.81 -1.10 -12.60
C GLY A 36 -21.56 -0.01 -11.55
N ARG A 37 -21.83 -0.35 -10.28
CA ARG A 37 -21.75 0.52 -9.10
C ARG A 37 -20.39 0.49 -8.38
N ASP A 38 -19.44 -0.28 -8.90
CA ASP A 38 -18.17 -0.53 -8.25
C ASP A 38 -17.17 0.63 -8.43
N PRO A 39 -16.30 0.90 -7.43
CA PRO A 39 -15.21 1.86 -7.61
C PRO A 39 -14.29 1.40 -8.75
N ASN A 40 -13.99 2.31 -9.67
CA ASN A 40 -12.99 2.05 -10.71
C ASN A 40 -11.65 1.73 -10.05
N ILE A 41 -10.94 0.73 -10.57
CA ILE A 41 -9.61 0.29 -10.10
C ILE A 41 -8.61 1.45 -10.00
N ILE A 42 -8.70 2.46 -10.88
CA ILE A 42 -7.86 3.67 -10.80
C ILE A 42 -8.14 4.40 -9.50
N SER A 43 -9.41 4.54 -9.12
CA SER A 43 -9.81 5.23 -7.90
C SER A 43 -9.44 4.49 -6.62
N VAL A 44 -9.30 3.16 -6.69
CA VAL A 44 -8.86 2.30 -5.59
C VAL A 44 -7.34 2.38 -5.44
N PHE A 45 -6.62 2.27 -6.57
CA PHE A 45 -5.18 2.45 -6.63
C PHE A 45 -4.75 3.82 -6.10
N LEU A 46 -5.36 4.91 -6.62
CA LEU A 46 -5.04 6.27 -6.17
C LEU A 46 -5.35 6.47 -4.68
N LEU A 47 -6.42 5.87 -4.16
CA LEU A 47 -6.71 5.92 -2.73
C LEU A 47 -5.60 5.24 -1.93
N GLY A 48 -5.17 4.05 -2.35
CA GLY A 48 -4.06 3.35 -1.71
C GLY A 48 -2.75 4.14 -1.77
N SER A 49 -2.45 4.76 -2.92
CA SER A 49 -1.25 5.59 -3.06
C SER A 49 -1.28 6.87 -2.23
N LEU A 50 -2.45 7.49 -2.09
CA LEU A 50 -2.61 8.67 -1.23
C LEU A 50 -2.48 8.31 0.25
N LEU A 51 -2.94 7.12 0.66
CA LEU A 51 -2.68 6.61 2.00
C LEU A 51 -1.18 6.34 2.18
N GLY A 52 -0.54 5.66 1.22
CA GLY A 52 0.91 5.40 1.22
C GLY A 52 1.74 6.67 1.42
N ALA A 53 1.41 7.70 0.64
CA ALA A 53 2.07 8.99 0.71
C ALA A 53 2.03 9.63 2.12
N PHE A 54 1.05 9.27 2.95
CA PHE A 54 0.94 9.78 4.32
C PHE A 54 2.11 9.36 5.22
N TRP A 55 2.70 8.19 4.99
CA TRP A 55 3.89 7.74 5.74
C TRP A 55 5.17 7.80 4.91
N GLU A 56 5.10 7.51 3.60
CA GLU A 56 6.28 7.51 2.75
C GLU A 56 6.96 8.88 2.73
N PHE A 57 6.21 9.97 2.52
CA PHE A 57 6.81 11.30 2.48
C PHE A 57 7.44 11.71 3.82
N PRO A 58 6.75 11.64 4.97
CA PRO A 58 7.35 11.99 6.25
C PRO A 58 8.60 11.16 6.58
N PHE A 59 8.58 9.84 6.38
CA PHE A 59 9.72 9.00 6.75
C PHE A 59 10.91 9.14 5.79
N ASN A 60 10.67 9.24 4.48
CA ASN A 60 11.74 9.51 3.52
C ASN A 60 12.33 10.92 3.74
N ALA A 61 11.49 11.92 4.02
CA ALA A 61 11.97 13.26 4.35
C ALA A 61 12.79 13.25 5.64
N TRP A 62 12.32 12.56 6.68
CA TRP A 62 13.07 12.43 7.92
C TRP A 62 14.43 11.76 7.69
N ALA A 63 14.47 10.66 6.93
CA ALA A 63 15.72 10.00 6.55
C ALA A 63 16.68 10.89 5.76
N ALA A 64 16.15 11.79 4.91
CA ALA A 64 16.97 12.70 4.11
C ALA A 64 17.58 13.85 4.91
N TYR A 65 16.96 14.27 6.02
CA TYR A 65 17.36 15.46 6.77
C TYR A 65 17.91 15.16 8.18
N ASP A 66 17.77 13.93 8.68
CA ASP A 66 18.21 13.54 10.03
C ASP A 66 18.90 12.17 10.03
N SER A 67 20.12 12.14 10.58
CA SER A 67 20.89 10.91 10.81
C SER A 67 20.32 10.02 11.93
N HIS A 68 19.40 10.55 12.74
CA HIS A 68 18.67 9.83 13.78
C HIS A 68 17.24 9.45 13.38
N SER A 69 16.95 9.49 12.08
CA SER A 69 15.69 9.03 11.50
C SER A 69 15.36 7.59 11.84
N ILE A 70 14.06 7.30 11.86
CA ILE A 70 13.54 5.96 12.16
C ILE A 70 13.75 4.98 11.00
N VAL A 71 13.72 5.46 9.75
CA VAL A 71 14.07 4.68 8.56
C VAL A 71 15.53 4.96 8.23
N VAL A 72 16.35 3.91 8.13
CA VAL A 72 17.76 4.00 7.80
C VAL A 72 17.99 3.34 6.45
N TYR A 73 18.43 4.13 5.46
CA TYR A 73 18.91 3.58 4.19
C TYR A 73 20.32 3.02 4.38
N LEU A 74 20.46 1.70 4.23
CA LEU A 74 21.74 1.00 4.33
C LEU A 74 22.61 1.26 3.10
N ASN A 75 21.96 1.46 1.95
CA ASN A 75 22.56 1.93 0.71
C ASN A 75 21.71 3.07 0.16
N GLU A 76 22.34 4.19 -0.19
CA GLU A 76 21.63 5.36 -0.68
C GLU A 76 20.82 5.04 -1.94
N PRO A 77 19.52 5.36 -1.98
CA PRO A 77 18.73 5.20 -3.19
C PRO A 77 19.25 6.13 -4.30
N PRO A 78 19.21 5.71 -5.58
CA PRO A 78 19.78 6.49 -6.68
C PRO A 78 18.93 7.71 -7.08
N LEU A 79 17.76 7.89 -6.44
CA LEU A 79 16.84 8.99 -6.69
C LEU A 79 16.68 9.85 -5.44
N ALA A 80 16.29 11.11 -5.64
CA ALA A 80 15.96 12.01 -4.54
C ALA A 80 14.85 11.43 -3.65
N TRP A 81 14.88 11.76 -2.35
CA TRP A 81 13.97 11.21 -1.33
C TRP A 81 12.49 11.34 -1.70
N TRP A 82 12.09 12.44 -2.35
CA TRP A 82 10.69 12.69 -2.74
C TRP A 82 10.25 11.82 -3.93
N LEU A 83 11.18 11.46 -4.82
CA LEU A 83 10.92 10.49 -5.88
C LEU A 83 10.80 9.08 -5.30
N CYS A 84 11.67 8.72 -4.34
CA CYS A 84 11.59 7.45 -3.63
C CYS A 84 10.24 7.29 -2.92
N ALA A 85 9.85 8.30 -2.12
CA ALA A 85 8.55 8.35 -1.46
C ALA A 85 7.39 8.22 -2.47
N GLY A 86 7.48 8.90 -3.62
CA GLY A 86 6.49 8.80 -4.69
C GLY A 86 6.36 7.38 -5.24
N PHE A 87 7.48 6.71 -5.55
CA PHE A 87 7.46 5.33 -6.05
C PHE A 87 6.97 4.32 -5.02
N HIS A 88 7.37 4.46 -3.76
CA HIS A 88 6.86 3.61 -2.68
C HIS A 88 5.36 3.81 -2.48
N SER A 89 4.87 5.06 -2.54
CA SER A 89 3.43 5.34 -2.50
C SER A 89 2.68 4.68 -3.67
N LEU A 90 3.28 4.57 -4.85
CA LEU A 90 2.68 3.83 -5.97
C LEU A 90 2.63 2.32 -5.70
N TRP A 91 3.65 1.75 -5.05
CA TRP A 91 3.62 0.37 -4.57
C TRP A 91 2.52 0.15 -3.53
N ASP A 92 2.35 1.05 -2.57
CA ASP A 92 1.26 0.97 -1.58
C ASP A 92 -0.10 0.95 -2.27
N GLY A 93 -0.29 1.79 -3.29
CA GLY A 93 -1.48 1.76 -4.15
C GLY A 93 -1.72 0.39 -4.79
N GLY A 94 -0.66 -0.25 -5.27
CA GLY A 94 -0.69 -1.62 -5.80
C GLY A 94 -1.08 -2.66 -4.77
N ILE A 95 -0.46 -2.58 -3.59
CA ILE A 95 -0.70 -3.50 -2.48
C ILE A 95 -2.15 -3.38 -1.98
N PHE A 96 -2.67 -2.16 -1.80
CA PHE A 96 -4.08 -1.95 -1.45
C PHE A 96 -5.04 -2.44 -2.54
N LEU A 97 -4.70 -2.20 -3.81
CA LEU A 97 -5.49 -2.70 -4.93
C LEU A 97 -5.50 -4.24 -4.97
N ALA A 98 -4.37 -4.90 -4.69
CA ALA A 98 -4.28 -6.35 -4.59
C ALA A 98 -5.15 -6.88 -3.45
N GLY A 99 -5.09 -6.26 -2.26
CA GLY A 99 -5.97 -6.59 -1.14
C GLY A 99 -7.45 -6.42 -1.47
N TRP A 100 -7.79 -5.35 -2.19
CA TRP A 100 -9.15 -5.12 -2.67
C TRP A 100 -9.63 -6.21 -3.63
N PHE A 101 -8.78 -6.67 -4.56
CA PHE A 101 -9.08 -7.83 -5.40
C PHE A 101 -9.20 -9.12 -4.60
N LEU A 102 -8.31 -9.32 -3.62
CA LEU A 102 -8.31 -10.52 -2.78
C LEU A 102 -9.64 -10.69 -2.05
N VAL A 103 -10.17 -9.62 -1.43
CA VAL A 103 -11.51 -9.66 -0.81
C VAL A 103 -12.57 -10.07 -1.83
N ARG A 104 -12.51 -9.53 -3.06
CA ARG A 104 -13.48 -9.82 -4.13
C ARG A 104 -13.40 -11.24 -4.68
N VAL A 105 -12.25 -11.89 -4.60
CA VAL A 105 -12.11 -13.32 -4.92
C VAL A 105 -12.92 -14.17 -3.94
N PHE A 106 -12.92 -13.80 -2.65
CA PHE A 106 -13.60 -14.55 -1.61
C PHE A 106 -15.05 -14.09 -1.34
N ARG A 107 -15.42 -12.88 -1.75
CA ARG A 107 -16.68 -12.23 -1.36
C ARG A 107 -17.35 -11.51 -2.54
N GLN A 108 -18.57 -11.95 -2.90
CA GLN A 108 -19.37 -11.30 -3.95
C GLN A 108 -19.88 -9.90 -3.54
N GLU A 109 -20.24 -9.69 -2.27
CA GLU A 109 -20.78 -8.41 -1.76
C GLU A 109 -19.70 -7.53 -1.09
N ALA A 110 -18.44 -7.64 -1.52
CA ALA A 110 -17.32 -6.94 -0.93
C ALA A 110 -17.56 -5.42 -0.81
N PHE A 111 -17.29 -4.86 0.37
CA PHE A 111 -17.34 -3.41 0.66
C PHE A 111 -18.72 -2.75 0.51
N GLN A 112 -19.81 -3.52 0.40
CA GLN A 112 -21.17 -2.98 0.28
C GLN A 112 -21.82 -2.63 1.62
N ARG A 113 -21.36 -3.27 2.70
CA ARG A 113 -21.76 -3.10 4.10
C ARG A 113 -20.57 -3.46 4.99
N PHE A 114 -20.64 -3.08 6.26
CA PHE A 114 -19.63 -3.50 7.22
C PHE A 114 -19.58 -5.03 7.32
N SER A 115 -18.37 -5.58 7.30
CA SER A 115 -18.06 -7.01 7.24
C SER A 115 -16.72 -7.24 7.90
N TRP A 116 -16.72 -7.97 9.03
CA TRP A 116 -15.50 -8.42 9.69
C TRP A 116 -14.64 -9.30 8.79
N TRP A 117 -15.24 -10.00 7.82
CA TRP A 117 -14.51 -10.81 6.85
C TRP A 117 -13.72 -9.95 5.86
N ASP A 118 -14.34 -8.89 5.33
CA ASP A 118 -13.68 -7.99 4.38
C ASP A 118 -12.50 -7.29 5.07
N LEU A 119 -12.73 -6.82 6.30
CA LEU A 119 -11.69 -6.21 7.11
C LEU A 119 -10.60 -7.22 7.50
N GLY A 120 -10.98 -8.42 7.95
CA GLY A 120 -10.04 -9.47 8.34
C GLY A 120 -9.11 -9.91 7.21
N ILE A 121 -9.63 -10.03 5.99
CA ILE A 121 -8.81 -10.33 4.80
C ILE A 121 -7.83 -9.19 4.51
N LEU A 122 -8.27 -7.92 4.60
CA LEU A 122 -7.39 -6.78 4.39
C LEU A 122 -6.30 -6.66 5.46
N LEU A 123 -6.64 -6.93 6.73
CA LEU A 123 -5.69 -6.93 7.83
C LEU A 123 -4.66 -8.05 7.67
N ALA A 124 -5.11 -9.27 7.37
CA ALA A 124 -4.20 -10.40 7.13
C ALA A 124 -3.31 -10.13 5.92
N TRP A 125 -3.86 -9.59 4.83
CA TRP A 125 -3.11 -9.19 3.65
C TRP A 125 -2.03 -8.15 3.99
N GLY A 126 -2.39 -7.11 4.76
CA GLY A 126 -1.46 -6.12 5.31
C GLY A 126 -0.31 -6.81 6.05
N GLN A 127 -0.57 -7.49 7.15
CA GLN A 127 0.53 -8.10 7.92
C GLN A 127 1.45 -9.03 7.09
N ILE A 128 0.91 -9.76 6.10
CA ILE A 128 1.71 -10.59 5.18
C ILE A 128 2.59 -9.74 4.25
N GLN A 129 2.04 -8.68 3.64
CA GLN A 129 2.82 -7.85 2.72
C GLN A 129 3.91 -7.07 3.46
N GLU A 130 3.67 -6.61 4.69
CA GLU A 130 4.63 -5.74 5.36
C GLU A 130 5.81 -6.56 5.82
N PHE A 131 5.52 -7.74 6.38
CA PHE A 131 6.54 -8.75 6.59
C PHE A 131 7.33 -9.02 5.30
N GLY A 132 6.67 -9.17 4.16
CA GLY A 132 7.34 -9.37 2.87
C GLY A 132 8.22 -8.20 2.42
N VAL A 133 7.76 -6.96 2.60
CA VAL A 133 8.49 -5.73 2.26
C VAL A 133 9.71 -5.57 3.16
N GLU A 134 9.55 -5.71 4.47
CA GLU A 134 10.63 -5.59 5.45
C GLU A 134 11.69 -6.69 5.27
N MET A 135 11.27 -7.93 5.00
CA MET A 135 12.20 -9.01 4.64
C MET A 135 12.94 -8.75 3.33
N LEU A 136 12.25 -8.22 2.32
CA LEU A 136 12.90 -7.90 1.05
C LEU A 136 13.89 -6.74 1.20
N SER A 137 13.55 -5.69 1.95
CA SER A 137 14.43 -4.54 2.16
C SER A 137 15.67 -4.92 2.96
N LEU A 138 15.52 -5.70 4.04
CA LEU A 138 16.63 -6.17 4.87
C LEU A 138 17.53 -7.15 4.11
N SER A 139 16.95 -8.13 3.41
CA SER A 139 17.74 -9.12 2.66
C SER A 139 18.52 -8.54 1.48
N MET A 140 18.02 -7.44 0.90
CA MET A 140 18.70 -6.71 -0.19
C MET A 140 19.64 -5.63 0.34
N GLY A 141 19.63 -5.33 1.64
CA GLY A 141 20.42 -4.24 2.22
C GLY A 141 19.96 -2.86 1.73
N ALA A 142 18.65 -2.67 1.51
CA ALA A 142 18.09 -1.42 1.02
C ALA A 142 17.85 -0.44 2.18
N TRP A 143 16.91 -0.78 3.06
CA TRP A 143 16.61 0.00 4.25
C TRP A 143 16.16 -0.90 5.40
N GLU A 144 16.32 -0.36 6.60
CA GLU A 144 15.87 -0.95 7.85
C GLU A 144 15.14 0.08 8.72
N TRP A 145 14.39 -0.40 9.70
CA TRP A 145 13.76 0.44 10.70
C TRP A 145 14.56 0.37 11.99
N ARG A 146 14.95 1.54 12.51
CA ARG A 146 15.70 1.66 13.76
C ARG A 146 14.80 1.29 14.94
N SER A 147 15.30 0.43 15.81
CA SER A 147 14.63 0.11 17.08
C SER A 147 14.60 1.31 18.01
N THR A 148 13.42 1.62 18.55
CA THR A 148 13.20 2.68 19.55
C THR A 148 12.20 2.22 20.60
N TRP A 149 12.04 2.98 21.69
CA TRP A 149 11.08 2.61 22.75
C TRP A 149 9.61 2.56 22.29
N TRP A 150 9.28 3.28 21.20
CA TRP A 150 7.93 3.32 20.60
C TRP A 150 7.84 2.50 19.30
N SER A 151 8.97 2.02 18.79
CA SER A 151 9.06 1.06 17.70
C SER A 151 10.10 -0.03 18.05
N PRO A 152 9.83 -0.86 19.07
CA PRO A 152 10.76 -1.91 19.46
C PRO A 152 10.82 -3.01 18.40
N VAL A 153 11.88 -3.81 18.42
CA VAL A 153 11.95 -5.09 17.70
C VAL A 153 10.87 -6.02 18.24
N ILE A 154 10.08 -6.60 17.35
CA ILE A 154 8.99 -7.52 17.69
C ILE A 154 9.31 -8.97 17.35
N VAL A 155 10.09 -9.18 16.29
CA VAL A 155 10.53 -10.50 15.85
C VAL A 155 11.88 -10.38 15.15
N GLU A 156 12.72 -11.40 15.31
CA GLU A 156 14.00 -11.52 14.62
C GLU A 156 13.96 -12.76 13.73
N VAL A 157 14.33 -12.63 12.46
CA VAL A 157 14.34 -13.73 11.49
C VAL A 157 15.71 -13.78 10.82
N GLY A 158 16.53 -14.75 11.20
CA GLY A 158 17.85 -14.95 10.58
C GLY A 158 18.80 -13.76 10.77
N GLY A 159 18.74 -13.09 11.92
CA GLY A 159 19.53 -11.89 12.22
C GLY A 159 18.95 -10.58 11.66
N MET A 160 17.81 -10.63 10.98
CA MET A 160 17.07 -9.46 10.53
C MET A 160 16.02 -9.07 11.58
N GLU A 161 16.12 -7.86 12.10
CA GLU A 161 15.20 -7.34 13.12
C GLU A 161 13.99 -6.67 12.45
N LEU A 162 12.78 -7.14 12.78
CA LEU A 162 11.55 -6.48 12.36
C LEU A 162 11.00 -5.63 13.51
N THR A 163 10.57 -4.42 13.19
CA THR A 163 10.13 -3.47 14.21
C THR A 163 8.61 -3.31 14.26
N LEU A 164 8.11 -2.75 15.36
CA LEU A 164 6.67 -2.59 15.60
C LEU A 164 6.01 -1.57 14.67
N LEU A 165 6.65 -0.42 14.43
CA LEU A 165 6.01 0.71 13.73
C LEU A 165 5.52 0.38 12.31
N PRO A 166 6.29 -0.31 11.45
CA PRO A 166 5.83 -0.64 10.11
C PRO A 166 4.60 -1.55 10.15
N GLN A 167 4.62 -2.54 11.04
CA GLN A 167 3.48 -3.43 11.27
C GLN A 167 2.25 -2.67 11.77
N MET A 168 2.43 -1.66 12.63
CA MET A 168 1.33 -0.81 13.09
C MET A 168 0.76 0.06 11.96
N ILE A 169 1.60 0.60 11.08
CA ILE A 169 1.15 1.33 9.89
C ILE A 169 0.29 0.42 9.03
N TRP A 170 0.76 -0.80 8.75
CA TRP A 170 0.03 -1.79 7.96
C TRP A 170 -1.09 -2.53 8.70
N LEU A 171 -1.26 -2.28 9.98
CA LEU A 171 -2.47 -2.64 10.73
C LEU A 171 -3.53 -1.55 10.59
N LEU A 172 -3.14 -0.28 10.73
CA LEU A 172 -4.06 0.86 10.74
C LEU A 172 -4.50 1.28 9.33
N ALA A 173 -3.59 1.28 8.37
CA ALA A 173 -3.88 1.76 7.02
C ALA A 173 -4.96 0.93 6.30
N PRO A 174 -5.00 -0.42 6.38
CA PRO A 174 -6.11 -1.18 5.83
C PRO A 174 -7.46 -0.92 6.50
N ILE A 175 -7.47 -0.56 7.80
CA ILE A 175 -8.70 -0.14 8.50
C ILE A 175 -9.24 1.15 7.88
N VAL A 176 -8.38 2.17 7.74
CA VAL A 176 -8.75 3.45 7.11
C VAL A 176 -9.23 3.22 5.68
N PHE A 177 -8.46 2.46 4.90
CA PHE A 177 -8.80 2.11 3.52
C PHE A 177 -10.18 1.44 3.42
N TYR A 178 -10.45 0.46 4.30
CA TYR A 178 -11.73 -0.23 4.38
C TYR A 178 -12.90 0.73 4.62
N PHE A 179 -12.79 1.61 5.61
CA PHE A 179 -13.87 2.56 5.93
C PHE A 179 -14.07 3.60 4.83
N VAL A 180 -13.01 4.06 4.15
CA VAL A 180 -13.17 4.96 3.00
C VAL A 180 -13.90 4.26 1.85
N LEU A 181 -13.58 3.00 1.55
CA LEU A 181 -14.30 2.23 0.52
C LEU A 181 -15.77 2.02 0.90
N LEU A 182 -16.05 1.73 2.17
CA LEU A 182 -17.39 1.58 2.69
C LEU A 182 -18.19 2.89 2.57
N PHE A 183 -17.60 4.02 2.95
CA PHE A 183 -18.26 5.32 2.83
C PHE A 183 -18.57 5.66 1.36
N ARG A 184 -17.62 5.42 0.45
CA ARG A 184 -17.81 5.64 -0.99
C ARG A 184 -18.89 4.73 -1.59
N SER A 185 -19.04 3.50 -1.09
CA SER A 185 -20.11 2.60 -1.57
C SER A 185 -21.49 3.08 -1.14
N HIS A 186 -21.63 3.63 0.07
CA HIS A 186 -22.89 4.23 0.54
C HIS A 186 -23.27 5.48 -0.25
N ALA A 187 -22.32 6.41 -0.45
CA ALA A 187 -22.57 7.64 -1.20
C ALA A 187 -23.09 7.37 -2.62
N ARG A 188 -22.50 6.40 -3.33
CA ARG A 188 -22.95 6.00 -4.68
C ARG A 188 -24.32 5.35 -4.71
N LYS A 189 -24.68 4.56 -3.68
CA LYS A 189 -26.03 3.97 -3.56
C LYS A 189 -27.08 5.07 -3.47
N THR A 190 -26.84 6.09 -2.63
CA THR A 190 -27.76 7.22 -2.44
C THR A 190 -27.94 8.03 -3.74
N GLU A 191 -26.85 8.35 -4.42
CA GLU A 191 -26.87 9.11 -5.68
C GLU A 191 -27.63 8.38 -6.79
N PHE A 192 -27.41 7.07 -6.93
CA PHE A 192 -28.12 6.26 -7.91
C PHE A 192 -29.63 6.24 -7.65
N THR A 193 -30.04 6.03 -6.39
CA THR A 193 -31.47 6.01 -6.02
C THR A 193 -32.13 7.35 -6.30
N ALA A 194 -31.48 8.47 -5.98
CA ALA A 194 -31.97 9.80 -6.28
C ALA A 194 -32.14 10.04 -7.80
N ASN A 195 -31.18 9.61 -8.62
CA ASN A 195 -31.24 9.75 -10.08
C ASN A 195 -32.31 8.84 -10.72
N SER A 196 -32.53 7.64 -10.18
CA SER A 196 -33.58 6.73 -10.65
C SER A 196 -34.97 7.32 -10.41
N LEU A 197 -35.21 7.88 -9.22
CA LEU A 197 -36.50 8.50 -8.86
C LEU A 197 -36.80 9.72 -9.74
N LYS A 198 -35.79 10.55 -10.07
CA LYS A 198 -35.95 11.67 -11.00
C LYS A 198 -36.34 11.21 -12.41
N ARG A 199 -35.81 10.09 -12.89
CA ARG A 199 -36.12 9.56 -14.22
C ARG A 199 -37.50 8.92 -14.32
N SER A 200 -38.02 8.34 -13.24
CA SER A 200 -39.39 7.80 -13.21
C SER A 200 -40.48 8.87 -13.04
N ALA A 201 -40.09 10.10 -12.70
CA ALA A 201 -40.99 11.23 -12.52
C ALA A 201 -41.11 12.16 -13.76
N LEU A 202 -40.37 11.85 -14.83
CA LEU A 202 -40.41 12.50 -16.15
C LEU A 202 -41.09 11.58 -17.15
#